data_AF-A0A7S3T7T7-F1
#
_entry.id   AF-A0A7S3T7T7-F1
#
_cell.length_a   1.000
_cell.length_b   1.000
_cell.length_c   1.000
_cell.angle_alpha   90.00
_cell.angle_beta   90.00
_cell.angle_gamma   90.00
#
_symmetry.space_group_name_H-M   'P 1'
#
loop_
_entity.id
_entity.type
_entity.pdbx_description
1 polymer ?
#
loop_
_entity_poly.entity_id
_entity_poly.type
_entity_poly.pdbx_seq_one_letter_code
_entity_poly.pdbx_strand_id
1 'polypeptide(L)'
;MRGAFFKELPLLGRPMSQMLLVDNSPISVACNADNGVLIRSWYGDRQDQELIELLAVLQELRASGQDAGRHLARRYGLQEFFQALREDAGHRH
;
A
#
# COMPACT_ATOMS: atom_id res chain seq x y z
N MET A 1 -17.65 -8.88 -14.97
CA MET A 1 -16.65 -8.02 -14.31
C MET A 1 -17.26 -6.63 -14.19
N ARG A 2 -17.68 -6.19 -12.99
CA ARG A 2 -17.96 -4.76 -12.79
C ARG A 2 -16.61 -4.06 -12.61
N GLY A 3 -16.40 -2.99 -13.37
CA GLY A 3 -15.09 -2.34 -13.56
C GLY A 3 -14.37 -2.04 -12.26
N ALA A 4 -13.08 -2.37 -12.21
CA ALA A 4 -12.21 -1.90 -11.14
C ALA A 4 -12.06 -0.37 -11.29
N PHE A 5 -12.32 0.35 -10.21
CA PHE A 5 -12.00 1.78 -10.13
C PHE A 5 -10.54 1.90 -9.71
N PHE A 6 -9.69 2.33 -10.63
CA PHE A 6 -8.28 2.54 -10.37
C PHE A 6 -8.06 3.84 -9.59
N LYS A 7 -7.19 3.76 -8.59
CA LYS A 7 -6.76 4.90 -7.78
C LYS A 7 -5.35 5.26 -8.21
N GLU A 8 -5.23 6.13 -9.19
CA GLU A 8 -3.93 6.54 -9.73
C GLU A 8 -3.41 7.75 -8.96
N LEU A 9 -2.54 7.52 -7.97
CA LEU A 9 -1.92 8.58 -7.18
C LEU A 9 -1.22 9.68 -8.03
N PRO A 10 -0.52 9.36 -9.15
CA PRO A 10 0.11 10.39 -9.97
C PRO A 10 -0.85 11.46 -10.51
N LEU A 11 -2.13 11.12 -10.69
CA LEU A 11 -3.14 12.06 -11.20
C LEU A 11 -3.55 13.13 -10.17
N LEU A 12 -3.15 12.99 -8.90
CA LEU A 12 -3.44 13.96 -7.85
C LEU A 12 -2.55 15.21 -7.90
N GLY A 13 -1.51 15.23 -8.74
CA GLY A 13 -0.64 16.40 -8.96
C GLY A 13 0.24 16.76 -7.76
N ARG A 14 0.47 15.84 -6.82
CA ARG A 14 1.36 16.02 -5.67
C ARG A 14 2.62 15.17 -5.84
N PRO A 15 3.74 15.51 -5.18
CA PRO A 15 4.93 14.67 -5.19
C PRO A 15 4.62 13.27 -4.63
N MET A 16 4.92 12.21 -5.39
CA MET A 16 4.78 10.81 -4.94
C MET A 16 5.54 10.56 -3.64
N SER A 17 6.65 11.27 -3.42
CA SER A 17 7.46 11.23 -2.21
C SER A 17 6.73 11.62 -0.92
N GLN A 18 5.54 12.21 -1.04
CA GLN A 18 4.72 12.71 0.06
C GLN A 18 3.32 12.10 0.06
N MET A 19 3.08 11.05 -0.73
CA MET A 19 1.77 10.42 -0.86
C MET A 19 1.80 8.96 -0.43
N LEU A 20 0.71 8.53 0.19
CA LEU A 20 0.42 7.14 0.53
C LEU A 20 -1.01 6.82 0.12
N LEU A 21 -1.23 5.61 -0.39
CA LEU A 21 -2.55 5.02 -0.57
C LEU A 21 -2.77 3.99 0.54
N VAL A 22 -3.68 4.28 1.46
CA VAL A 22 -4.12 3.30 2.46
C VAL A 22 -5.42 2.67 1.96
N ASP A 23 -5.43 1.35 1.80
CA ASP A 23 -6.57 0.64 1.22
C ASP A 23 -6.67 -0.78 1.77
N ASN A 24 -7.88 -1.32 1.86
CA ASN A 24 -8.13 -2.71 2.21
C ASN A 24 -8.26 -3.63 0.98
N SER A 25 -8.12 -3.08 -0.23
CA SER A 25 -8.12 -3.80 -1.50
C SER A 25 -6.69 -4.17 -1.93
N PRO A 26 -6.34 -5.48 -1.98
CA PRO A 26 -5.03 -5.92 -2.46
C PRO A 26 -4.74 -5.47 -3.90
N ILE A 27 -5.76 -5.40 -4.76
CA ILE A 27 -5.62 -4.94 -6.14
C ILE A 27 -5.21 -3.47 -6.17
N SER A 28 -5.84 -2.63 -5.34
CA SER A 28 -5.56 -1.21 -5.28
C SER A 28 -4.13 -0.92 -4.79
N VAL A 29 -3.68 -1.70 -3.80
CA VAL A 29 -2.30 -1.63 -3.29
C VAL A 29 -1.30 -2.16 -4.30
N ALA A 30 -1.58 -3.28 -4.98
CA ALA A 30 -0.68 -3.84 -6.00
C ALA A 30 -0.47 -2.87 -7.18
N CYS A 31 -1.49 -2.11 -7.57
CA CYS A 31 -1.35 -1.07 -8.60
C CYS A 31 -0.52 0.15 -8.15
N ASN A 32 -0.28 0.32 -6.85
CA ASN A 32 0.46 1.44 -6.27
C ASN A 32 1.49 0.94 -5.25
N ALA A 33 2.15 -0.20 -5.50
CA ALA A 33 2.85 -0.95 -4.45
C ALA A 33 4.00 -0.18 -3.77
N ASP A 34 4.61 0.79 -4.47
CA ASP A 34 5.61 1.68 -3.88
C ASP A 34 5.00 2.63 -2.84
N ASN A 35 3.74 3.02 -2.98
CA ASN A 35 3.08 4.02 -2.12
C ASN A 35 1.88 3.43 -1.35
N GLY A 36 1.67 2.13 -1.41
CA GLY A 36 0.49 1.46 -0.89
C GLY A 36 0.69 0.86 0.51
N VAL A 37 -0.28 1.05 1.38
CA VAL A 37 -0.41 0.36 2.67
C VAL A 37 -1.68 -0.46 2.63
N LEU A 38 -1.53 -1.79 2.64
CA LEU A 38 -2.66 -2.70 2.77
C LEU A 38 -3.08 -2.76 4.23
N ILE A 39 -4.35 -2.44 4.49
CA ILE A 39 -4.94 -2.54 5.83
C ILE A 39 -6.03 -3.61 5.89
N ARG A 40 -6.32 -4.10 7.09
CA ARG A 40 -7.43 -5.03 7.32
C ARG A 40 -8.79 -4.38 7.02
N SER A 41 -9.69 -5.14 6.41
CA SER A 41 -11.09 -4.74 6.29
C SER A 41 -11.76 -4.75 7.66
N TRP A 42 -12.50 -3.71 7.98
CA TRP A 42 -13.28 -3.63 9.22
C TRP A 42 -14.67 -4.24 9.03
N TYR A 43 -15.05 -5.14 9.94
CA TYR A 43 -16.34 -5.85 9.92
C TYR A 43 -17.13 -5.69 11.23
N GLY A 44 -16.85 -4.65 12.01
CA GLY A 44 -17.58 -4.38 13.26
C GLY A 44 -16.91 -4.83 14.55
N ASP A 45 -15.68 -5.37 14.48
CA ASP A 45 -14.93 -5.73 15.68
C ASP A 45 -14.59 -4.47 16.50
N ARG A 46 -14.95 -4.50 17.79
CA ARG A 46 -14.69 -3.41 18.75
C ARG A 46 -13.26 -3.45 19.30
N GLN A 47 -12.56 -4.57 19.12
CA GLN A 47 -11.15 -4.73 19.49
C GLN A 47 -10.21 -4.49 18.31
N ASP A 48 -10.72 -4.09 17.14
CA ASP A 48 -9.88 -3.76 15.99
C ASP A 48 -8.96 -2.57 16.32
N GLN A 49 -7.66 -2.76 16.05
CA GLN A 49 -6.61 -1.77 16.28
C GLN A 49 -5.91 -1.37 14.98
N GLU A 50 -6.47 -1.67 13.81
CA GLU A 50 -5.80 -1.51 12.52
C GLU A 50 -5.33 -0.06 12.29
N LEU A 51 -6.16 0.92 12.64
CA LEU A 51 -5.81 2.33 12.49
C LEU A 51 -4.77 2.82 13.52
N ILE A 52 -4.67 2.14 14.67
CA ILE A 52 -3.63 2.42 15.67
C ILE A 52 -2.29 1.85 15.20
N GLU A 53 -2.30 0.64 14.63
CA GLU A 53 -1.13 0.05 13.96
C GLU A 53 -0.65 0.96 12.81
N LEU A 54 -1.57 1.43 11.97
CA LEU A 54 -1.27 2.40 10.90
C LEU A 54 -0.68 3.71 11.45
N LEU A 55 -1.20 4.22 12.56
CA LEU A 55 -0.67 5.45 13.17
C LEU A 55 0.81 5.32 13.54
N ALA A 56 1.23 4.17 14.09
CA ALA A 56 2.64 3.93 14.41
C ALA A 56 3.52 4.02 13.15
N VAL A 57 3.08 3.42 12.04
CA VAL A 57 3.78 3.47 10.74
C VAL A 57 3.89 4.91 10.23
N LEU A 58 2.82 5.70 10.32
CA LEU A 58 2.84 7.11 9.90
C LEU A 58 3.78 7.96 10.77
N GLN A 59 3.86 7.66 12.07
CA GLN A 59 4.80 8.31 12.98
C GLN A 59 6.26 7.95 12.66
N GLU A 60 6.53 6.68 12.35
CA GLU A 60 7.85 6.22 11.89
C GLU A 60 8.26 6.93 10.59
N LEU A 61 7.37 6.99 9.59
CA LEU A 61 7.61 7.71 8.35
C LEU A 61 7.95 9.18 8.63
N ARG A 62 7.12 9.87 9.42
CA ARG A 62 7.35 11.28 9.78
C ARG A 62 8.71 11.47 10.46
N ALA A 63 9.06 10.60 11.41
CA ALA A 63 10.32 10.69 12.14
C ALA A 63 11.53 10.40 11.24
N SER A 64 11.38 9.53 10.25
CA SER A 64 12.46 9.17 9.32
C SER A 64 12.84 10.30 8.36
N GLY A 65 11.91 11.22 8.07
CA GLY A 65 12.09 12.28 7.06
C GLY A 65 12.29 11.76 5.64
N GLN A 66 11.99 10.48 5.39
CA GLN A 66 12.21 9.82 4.11
C GLN A 66 11.06 10.09 3.12
N ASP A 67 11.38 9.89 1.85
CA ASP A 67 10.39 9.65 0.81
C ASP A 67 9.44 8.52 1.22
N ALA A 68 8.13 8.77 1.08
CA ALA A 68 7.08 7.85 1.49
C ALA A 68 7.26 6.45 0.88
N GLY A 69 7.56 6.36 -0.41
CA GLY A 69 7.70 5.08 -1.08
C GLY A 69 8.97 4.35 -0.69
N ARG A 70 10.09 5.07 -0.51
CA ARG A 70 11.33 4.49 0.02
C ARG A 70 11.15 3.93 1.42
N HIS A 71 10.38 4.60 2.26
CA HIS A 71 10.08 4.11 3.61
C HIS A 71 9.25 2.81 3.55
N LEU A 72 8.19 2.78 2.75
CA LEU A 72 7.35 1.59 2.59
C LEU A 72 8.09 0.41 1.95
N ALA A 73 8.92 0.65 0.94
CA ALA A 73 9.73 -0.40 0.31
C ALA A 73 10.62 -1.10 1.37
N ARG A 74 11.25 -0.34 2.26
CA ARG A 74 12.06 -0.89 3.36
C ARG A 74 11.22 -1.62 4.41
N ARG A 75 10.01 -1.13 4.69
CA ARG A 75 9.16 -1.65 5.76
C ARG A 75 8.36 -2.88 5.35
N TYR A 76 7.96 -2.99 4.08
CA TYR A 76 7.03 -3.99 3.58
C TYR A 76 7.49 -4.73 2.32
N GLY A 77 8.29 -4.13 1.45
CA GLY A 77 8.76 -4.77 0.20
C GLY A 77 7.63 -5.25 -0.73
N LEU A 78 6.51 -4.53 -0.78
CA LEU A 78 5.32 -4.97 -1.51
C LEU A 78 5.54 -5.02 -3.02
N GLN A 79 6.35 -4.11 -3.57
CA GLN A 79 6.64 -4.06 -5.00
C GLN A 79 7.35 -5.35 -5.43
N GLU A 80 8.40 -5.74 -4.71
CA GLU A 80 9.14 -6.98 -4.95
C GLU A 80 8.24 -8.21 -4.74
N PHE A 81 7.42 -8.20 -3.70
CA PHE A 81 6.47 -9.28 -3.42
C PHE A 81 5.48 -9.49 -4.57
N PHE A 82 4.83 -8.42 -5.06
CA PHE A 82 3.87 -8.54 -6.15
C PHE A 82 4.53 -8.86 -7.49
N GLN A 83 5.77 -8.41 -7.72
CA GLN A 83 6.55 -8.81 -8.89
C GLN A 83 6.82 -10.32 -8.88
N ALA A 84 7.31 -10.86 -7.76
CA ALA A 84 7.56 -12.30 -7.62
C ALA A 84 6.28 -13.13 -7.85
N LEU A 85 5.14 -12.69 -7.29
CA LEU A 85 3.85 -13.36 -7.50
C LEU A 85 3.42 -13.39 -8.98
N ARG A 86 3.69 -12.31 -9.73
CA ARG A 86 3.35 -12.23 -11.16
C ARG A 86 4.23 -13.15 -12.00
N GLU A 87 5.52 -13.24 -11.66
CA GLU A 87 6.46 -14.14 -12.33
C GLU A 87 6.06 -15.60 -12.10
N ASP A 88 5.78 -15.99 -10.85
CA ASP A 88 5.33 -17.35 -10.52
C ASP A 88 4.03 -17.75 -11.22
N ALA A 89 3.08 -16.81 -11.34
CA ALA A 89 1.83 -17.05 -12.07
C ALA A 89 2.05 -17.21 -13.59
N GLY A 90 3.01 -16.47 -14.15
CA GLY A 90 3.37 -16.56 -15.57
C GLY A 90 4.09 -17.85 -15.96
N HIS A 91 4.81 -18.49 -15.04
CA HIS A 91 5.51 -19.77 -15.28
C HIS A 91 4.61 -21.01 -15.17
N ARG A 92 3.36 -20.86 -14.71
CA ARG A 92 2.39 -21.96 -14.57
C ARG A 92 1.46 -22.11 -15.77
N HIS A 93 1.73 -21.41 -16.88
CA HIS A 93 1.07 -21.54 -18.17
C HIS A 93 2.04 -21.98 -19.25
#